data_AF-A0A960IW00-F1
#
_entry.id   AF-A0A960IW00-F1
#
_cell.length_a   1.000
_cell.length_b   1.000
_cell.length_c   1.000
_cell.angle_alpha   90.00
_cell.angle_beta   90.00
_cell.angle_gamma   90.00
#
_symmetry.space_group_name_H-M   'P 1'
#
loop_
_entity.id
_entity.type
_entity.pdbx_description
1 polymer ?
#
loop_
_entity_poly.entity_id
_entity_poly.type
_entity_poly.pdbx_seq_one_letter_code
_entity_poly.pdbx_strand_id
1 'polypeptide(L)'
;LHPDDAEELGVSDGDYVWVDADPADRPFKGWQDNPDDYHVFRWMVRARVNPSVVRKVARAWFHFHVATHGSVQGHEERDDGLARNPRTDYQAGYRYGSHQSVTRAWLRPTLMTDSLTRKEGAGQLVGQGFELDVYGAVGAPKESFVKFTKAEDGGEDGEGSWYPAEQGYRPGSEKRSMQRYLEGGFITTGKG
;
A
#
# COMPACT_ATOMS: atom_id res chain seq x y z
N LEU A 1 8.99 -2.91 3.06
CA LEU A 1 10.31 -2.73 2.43
C LEU A 1 11.27 -3.75 3.02
N HIS A 2 12.22 -4.25 2.23
CA HIS A 2 13.36 -4.99 2.77
C HIS A 2 14.19 -4.05 3.68
N PRO A 3 14.81 -4.54 4.77
CA PRO A 3 15.66 -3.74 5.65
C PRO A 3 16.72 -2.90 4.91
N ASP A 4 17.57 -3.51 4.09
CA ASP A 4 18.62 -2.80 3.35
C ASP A 4 18.06 -1.70 2.42
N ASP A 5 16.90 -1.92 1.80
CA ASP A 5 16.31 -0.89 0.94
C ASP A 5 15.73 0.25 1.77
N ALA A 6 15.20 -0.04 2.96
CA ALA A 6 14.74 1.00 3.88
C ALA A 6 15.91 1.85 4.39
N GLU A 7 17.05 1.21 4.71
CA GLU A 7 18.30 1.90 5.08
C GLU A 7 18.83 2.78 3.94
N GLU A 8 18.93 2.23 2.71
CA GLU A 8 19.35 3.00 1.52
C GLU A 8 18.44 4.20 1.24
N LEU A 9 17.15 4.10 1.58
CA LEU A 9 16.16 5.18 1.42
C LEU A 9 16.14 6.16 2.61
N GLY A 10 16.86 5.88 3.71
CA GLY A 10 16.79 6.67 4.94
C GLY A 10 15.40 6.61 5.61
N VAL A 11 14.69 5.49 5.46
CA VAL A 11 13.33 5.28 5.97
C VAL A 11 13.38 4.29 7.13
N SER A 12 12.86 4.72 8.28
CA SER A 12 12.71 3.87 9.46
C SER A 12 11.36 3.15 9.47
N ASP A 13 11.26 2.08 10.27
CA ASP A 13 10.03 1.34 10.40
C ASP A 13 8.94 2.18 11.07
N GLY A 14 7.84 2.43 10.36
CA GLY A 14 6.78 3.31 10.83
C GLY A 14 6.80 4.73 10.26
N ASP A 15 7.87 5.15 9.60
CA ASP A 15 7.93 6.43 8.89
C ASP A 15 6.88 6.49 7.79
N TYR A 16 6.40 7.69 7.45
CA TYR A 16 5.57 7.88 6.27
C TYR A 16 6.44 8.11 5.04
N VAL A 17 6.00 7.55 3.92
CA VAL A 17 6.64 7.72 2.62
C VAL A 17 5.61 8.15 1.58
N TRP A 18 6.03 9.04 0.70
CA TRP A 18 5.38 9.26 -0.59
C TRP A 18 5.73 8.12 -1.53
N VAL A 19 4.71 7.61 -2.21
CA VAL A 19 4.85 6.57 -3.24
C VAL A 19 4.36 7.15 -4.56
N ASP A 20 5.31 7.40 -5.45
CA ASP A 20 5.05 7.99 -6.76
C ASP A 20 5.19 6.93 -7.85
N ALA A 21 4.20 6.86 -8.74
CA ALA A 21 4.26 6.02 -9.94
C ALA A 21 5.25 6.59 -10.96
N ASP A 22 5.52 5.83 -12.02
CA ASP A 22 6.11 6.41 -13.22
C ASP A 22 5.25 7.61 -13.69
N PRO A 23 5.85 8.79 -13.95
CA PRO A 23 5.12 9.96 -14.47
C PRO A 23 4.29 9.67 -15.73
N ALA A 24 4.69 8.68 -16.54
CA ALA A 24 3.96 8.21 -17.71
C ALA A 24 2.72 7.38 -17.37
N ASP A 25 2.71 6.70 -16.22
CA ASP A 25 1.60 5.86 -15.79
C ASP A 25 0.52 6.63 -15.05
N ARG A 26 0.88 7.77 -14.43
CA ARG A 26 0.00 8.84 -13.90
C ARG A 26 -1.00 8.35 -12.83
N PRO A 27 -1.29 9.12 -11.76
CA PRO A 27 -2.46 8.80 -10.93
C PRO A 27 -3.77 8.97 -11.71
N PHE A 28 -3.81 9.93 -12.65
CA PHE A 28 -4.91 10.12 -13.59
C PHE A 28 -4.46 10.92 -14.83
N LYS A 29 -5.25 10.91 -15.90
CA LYS A 29 -4.93 11.62 -17.14
C LYS A 29 -4.99 13.15 -16.92
N GLY A 30 -3.90 13.86 -17.21
CA GLY A 30 -3.84 15.33 -17.11
C GLY A 30 -3.50 15.87 -15.72
N TRP A 31 -2.96 15.03 -14.82
CA TRP A 31 -2.62 15.43 -13.45
C TRP A 31 -1.64 16.60 -13.37
N GLN A 32 -0.80 16.78 -14.39
CA GLN A 32 0.16 17.88 -14.46
C GLN A 32 -0.52 19.27 -14.45
N ASP A 33 -1.74 19.34 -14.99
CA ASP A 33 -2.53 20.57 -15.06
C ASP A 33 -3.54 20.67 -13.89
N ASN A 34 -3.54 19.68 -12.99
CA ASN A 34 -4.49 19.58 -11.87
C ASN A 34 -3.74 19.27 -10.56
N PRO A 35 -2.92 20.21 -10.05
CA PRO A 35 -2.09 19.99 -8.86
C PRO A 35 -2.92 19.71 -7.59
N ASP A 36 -4.11 20.29 -7.47
CA ASP A 36 -4.99 20.09 -6.32
C ASP A 36 -5.50 18.64 -6.25
N ASP A 37 -5.92 18.09 -7.38
CA ASP A 37 -6.31 16.68 -7.48
C ASP A 37 -5.10 15.76 -7.31
N TYR A 38 -3.95 16.14 -7.87
CA TYR A 38 -2.72 15.37 -7.67
C TYR A 38 -2.35 15.28 -6.18
N HIS A 39 -2.48 16.37 -5.43
CA HIS A 39 -2.27 16.38 -3.98
C HIS A 39 -3.16 15.37 -3.26
N VAL A 40 -4.46 15.32 -3.61
CA VAL A 40 -5.41 14.36 -3.04
C VAL A 40 -5.06 12.91 -3.41
N PHE A 41 -4.67 12.68 -4.65
CA PHE A 41 -4.46 11.33 -5.19
C PHE A 41 -3.03 10.80 -5.06
N ARG A 42 -2.04 11.61 -4.68
CA ARG A 42 -0.67 11.15 -4.41
C ARG A 42 -0.67 10.26 -3.18
N TRP A 43 -0.05 9.08 -3.26
CA TRP A 43 -0.17 8.10 -2.18
C TRP A 43 0.86 8.34 -1.08
N MET A 44 0.37 8.57 0.14
CA MET A 44 1.18 8.57 1.35
C MET A 44 0.83 7.35 2.22
N VAL A 45 1.85 6.64 2.69
CA VAL A 45 1.66 5.45 3.51
C VAL A 45 2.80 5.26 4.49
N ARG A 46 2.47 4.65 5.63
CA ARG A 46 3.46 4.18 6.60
C ARG A 46 4.28 3.01 6.03
N ALA A 47 5.60 3.16 6.01
CA ALA A 47 6.53 2.11 5.66
C ALA A 47 6.57 1.04 6.76
N ARG A 48 6.56 -0.23 6.34
CA ARG A 48 6.84 -1.37 7.21
C ARG A 48 8.12 -2.06 6.77
N VAL A 49 9.11 -2.11 7.65
CA VAL A 49 10.34 -2.87 7.41
C VAL A 49 10.07 -4.35 7.70
N ASN A 50 10.42 -5.22 6.75
CA ASN A 50 10.14 -6.65 6.84
C ASN A 50 11.18 -7.46 6.05
N PRO A 51 11.99 -8.32 6.71
CA PRO A 51 13.03 -9.11 6.03
C PRO A 51 12.49 -10.21 5.09
N SER A 52 11.20 -10.55 5.18
CA SER A 52 10.58 -11.50 4.23
C SER A 52 10.30 -10.91 2.85
N VAL A 53 10.40 -9.59 2.69
CA VAL A 53 10.17 -8.91 1.41
C VAL A 53 11.48 -8.94 0.62
N VAL A 54 11.45 -9.42 -0.62
CA VAL A 54 12.63 -9.45 -1.50
C VAL A 54 13.15 -8.04 -1.76
N ARG A 55 14.48 -7.88 -1.85
CA ARG A 55 15.12 -6.62 -2.22
C ARG A 55 14.56 -6.05 -3.52
N LYS A 56 14.45 -4.71 -3.59
CA LYS A 56 13.92 -3.92 -4.70
C LYS A 56 12.46 -4.21 -5.04
N VAL A 57 11.74 -4.90 -4.15
CA VAL A 57 10.29 -5.13 -4.23
C VAL A 57 9.63 -4.55 -3.00
N ALA A 58 8.47 -3.93 -3.20
CA ALA A 58 7.58 -3.52 -2.13
C ALA A 58 6.24 -4.25 -2.25
N ARG A 59 5.61 -4.51 -1.11
CA ARG A 59 4.28 -5.11 -1.05
C ARG A 59 3.34 -4.18 -0.31
N ALA A 60 2.27 -3.79 -0.99
CA ALA A 60 1.13 -3.12 -0.39
C ALA A 60 0.00 -4.14 -0.21
N TRP A 61 -0.61 -4.16 0.97
CA TRP A 61 -1.86 -4.91 1.15
C TRP A 61 -3.01 -4.08 0.60
N PHE A 62 -3.92 -4.74 -0.13
CA PHE A 62 -5.08 -4.07 -0.69
C PHE A 62 -5.93 -3.46 0.42
N HIS A 63 -6.35 -2.22 0.23
CA HIS A 63 -7.18 -1.49 1.19
C HIS A 63 -8.33 -0.75 0.50
N PHE A 64 -9.55 -0.89 1.01
CA PHE A 64 -10.76 -0.40 0.36
C PHE A 64 -11.01 1.10 0.55
N HIS A 65 -10.56 1.68 1.66
CA HIS A 65 -10.88 3.06 2.02
C HIS A 65 -9.81 4.04 1.50
N VAL A 66 -10.00 4.52 0.27
CA VAL A 66 -9.08 5.45 -0.41
C VAL A 66 -9.29 6.89 0.02
N ALA A 67 -8.28 7.74 -0.14
CA ALA A 67 -8.45 9.17 0.09
C ALA A 67 -9.42 9.81 -0.92
N THR A 68 -10.10 10.85 -0.46
CA THR A 68 -11.04 11.70 -1.22
C THR A 68 -10.77 13.15 -0.86
N HIS A 69 -11.24 14.11 -1.65
CA HIS A 69 -11.11 15.54 -1.32
C HIS A 69 -11.62 15.87 0.09
N GLY A 70 -12.72 15.24 0.53
CA GLY A 70 -13.23 15.48 1.87
C GLY A 70 -12.44 14.82 2.99
N SER A 71 -11.86 13.64 2.78
CA SER A 71 -11.01 13.03 3.80
C SER A 71 -9.67 13.73 3.93
N VAL A 72 -9.12 14.26 2.82
CA VAL A 72 -7.91 15.10 2.84
C VAL A 72 -8.18 16.41 3.59
N GLN A 73 -9.28 17.10 3.25
CA GLN A 73 -9.73 18.26 4.02
C GLN A 73 -9.85 17.94 5.51
N GLY A 74 -10.47 16.80 5.87
CA GLY A 74 -10.56 16.36 7.25
C GLY A 74 -9.19 16.17 7.90
N HIS A 75 -8.26 15.51 7.23
CA HIS A 75 -6.91 15.31 7.74
C HIS A 75 -6.15 16.63 7.98
N GLU A 76 -6.31 17.62 7.08
CA GLU A 76 -5.56 18.88 7.11
C GLU A 76 -6.17 19.93 8.06
N GLU A 77 -7.50 19.97 8.19
CA GLU A 77 -8.20 21.02 8.94
C GLU A 77 -8.55 20.60 10.38
N ARG A 78 -8.59 19.29 10.68
CA ARG A 78 -8.96 18.81 12.02
C ARG A 78 -7.76 18.79 12.95
N ASP A 79 -7.98 19.22 14.18
CA ASP A 79 -6.96 19.17 15.24
C ASP A 79 -6.45 17.75 15.54
N ASP A 80 -7.28 16.72 15.33
CA ASP A 80 -6.90 15.31 15.54
C ASP A 80 -6.23 14.64 14.33
N GLY A 81 -6.11 15.35 13.21
CA GLY A 81 -5.50 14.85 11.98
C GLY A 81 -6.19 13.64 11.34
N LEU A 82 -7.42 13.29 11.75
CA LEU A 82 -8.15 12.15 11.20
C LEU A 82 -8.61 12.43 9.76
N ALA A 83 -8.34 11.49 8.86
CA ALA A 83 -8.81 11.53 7.47
C ALA A 83 -10.31 11.20 7.34
N ARG A 84 -11.16 11.97 8.03
CA ARG A 84 -12.63 11.81 8.05
C ARG A 84 -13.30 12.96 7.31
N ASN A 85 -14.12 12.63 6.32
CA ASN A 85 -14.83 13.60 5.52
C ASN A 85 -15.86 14.37 6.37
N PRO A 86 -15.76 15.72 6.47
CA PRO A 86 -16.63 16.51 7.34
C PRO A 86 -18.09 16.56 6.86
N ARG A 87 -18.34 16.17 5.60
CA ARG A 87 -19.68 16.22 4.98
C ARG A 87 -20.40 14.87 5.01
N THR A 88 -19.66 13.76 5.02
CA THR A 88 -20.24 12.41 4.82
C THR A 88 -19.86 11.40 5.89
N ASP A 89 -19.00 11.78 6.85
CA ASP A 89 -18.42 10.88 7.85
C ASP A 89 -17.60 9.71 7.28
N TYR A 90 -17.29 9.75 5.99
CA TYR A 90 -16.42 8.76 5.37
C TYR A 90 -15.01 8.83 5.96
N GLN A 91 -14.55 7.73 6.55
CA GLN A 91 -13.19 7.57 7.04
C GLN A 91 -12.31 6.92 5.95
N ALA A 92 -11.30 7.64 5.48
CA ALA A 92 -10.27 7.07 4.63
C ALA A 92 -9.25 6.29 5.50
N GLY A 93 -8.70 5.22 4.92
CA GLY A 93 -7.59 4.47 5.54
C GLY A 93 -6.22 5.09 5.26
N TYR A 94 -6.15 6.04 4.33
CA TYR A 94 -4.95 6.81 4.02
C TYR A 94 -5.24 8.31 4.17
N ARG A 95 -4.20 9.07 4.53
CA ARG A 95 -4.25 10.54 4.54
C ARG A 95 -4.32 11.10 3.13
N TYR A 96 -3.57 10.50 2.19
CA TYR A 96 -3.52 10.89 0.79
C TYR A 96 -3.45 9.65 -0.12
N GLY A 97 -4.10 9.74 -1.27
CA GLY A 97 -4.13 8.73 -2.32
C GLY A 97 -4.53 7.33 -1.86
N SER A 98 -4.00 6.34 -2.57
CA SER A 98 -4.08 4.92 -2.21
C SER A 98 -3.05 4.12 -3.01
N HIS A 99 -2.89 2.85 -2.65
CA HIS A 99 -2.11 1.92 -3.47
C HIS A 99 -2.64 1.78 -4.92
N GLN A 100 -3.89 2.15 -5.24
CA GLN A 100 -4.37 2.19 -6.63
C GLN A 100 -3.92 3.46 -7.38
N SER A 101 -3.49 4.52 -6.68
CA SER A 101 -2.98 5.75 -7.28
C SER A 101 -1.69 5.56 -8.07
N VAL A 102 -0.99 4.45 -7.83
CA VAL A 102 0.26 4.12 -8.52
C VAL A 102 0.11 3.02 -9.54
N THR A 103 -1.12 2.53 -9.76
CA THR A 103 -1.39 1.42 -10.67
C THR A 103 -2.11 1.88 -11.92
N ARG A 104 -1.73 1.30 -13.06
CA ARG A 104 -2.40 1.50 -14.35
C ARG A 104 -2.87 0.17 -14.91
N ALA A 105 -4.09 0.14 -15.44
CA ALA A 105 -4.59 -1.02 -16.15
C ALA A 105 -3.86 -1.18 -17.50
N TRP A 106 -3.27 -2.35 -17.72
CA TRP A 106 -2.75 -2.76 -19.02
C TRP A 106 -3.71 -3.76 -19.68
N LEU A 107 -4.50 -3.28 -20.63
CA LEU A 107 -5.47 -4.14 -21.32
C LEU A 107 -4.76 -5.01 -22.35
N ARG A 108 -4.62 -6.30 -22.05
CA ARG A 108 -3.97 -7.27 -22.94
C ARG A 108 -4.83 -7.53 -24.18
N PRO A 109 -4.35 -7.23 -25.40
CA PRO A 109 -5.13 -7.45 -26.63
C PRO A 109 -5.58 -8.89 -26.84
N THR A 110 -4.82 -9.86 -26.34
CA THR A 110 -5.16 -11.29 -26.39
C THR A 110 -6.40 -11.65 -25.57
N LEU A 111 -6.82 -10.77 -24.65
CA LEU A 111 -8.05 -10.92 -23.85
C LEU A 111 -9.24 -10.11 -24.41
N MET A 112 -9.09 -9.56 -25.62
CA MET A 112 -10.07 -8.68 -26.25
C MET A 112 -10.38 -9.09 -27.69
N THR A 113 -10.19 -10.36 -28.05
CA THR A 113 -10.50 -10.84 -29.41
C THR A 113 -11.92 -11.40 -29.48
N ASP A 114 -12.59 -11.27 -30.60
CA ASP A 114 -13.90 -11.95 -30.78
C ASP A 114 -13.74 -13.41 -31.27
N SER A 115 -12.49 -13.87 -31.43
CA SER A 115 -12.18 -15.13 -32.10
C SER A 115 -11.83 -16.29 -31.15
N LEU A 116 -11.62 -16.03 -29.85
CA LEU A 116 -11.21 -17.07 -28.91
C LEU A 116 -12.36 -18.06 -28.66
N THR A 117 -12.13 -19.34 -28.97
CA THR A 117 -13.03 -20.42 -28.55
C THR A 117 -12.86 -20.68 -27.05
N ARG A 118 -13.97 -20.69 -26.31
CA ARG A 118 -14.01 -20.82 -24.85
C ARG A 118 -15.22 -21.65 -24.39
N LYS A 119 -15.15 -22.18 -23.17
CA LYS A 119 -16.31 -22.81 -22.52
C LYS A 119 -17.18 -21.73 -21.89
N GLU A 120 -18.50 -21.94 -21.87
CA GLU A 120 -19.38 -21.08 -21.09
C GLU A 120 -19.14 -21.21 -19.58
N GLY A 121 -19.48 -20.15 -18.83
CA GLY A 121 -19.32 -20.10 -17.37
C GLY A 121 -20.13 -21.18 -16.64
N ALA A 122 -21.18 -21.69 -17.27
CA ALA A 122 -21.95 -22.84 -16.79
C ALA A 122 -22.37 -23.76 -17.95
N GLY A 123 -22.56 -25.05 -17.67
CA GLY A 123 -23.03 -26.04 -18.64
C GLY A 123 -21.92 -26.71 -19.44
N GLN A 124 -22.25 -27.17 -20.66
CA GLN A 124 -21.35 -27.91 -21.56
C GLN A 124 -21.22 -27.24 -22.94
N LEU A 125 -21.71 -26.01 -23.07
CA LEU A 125 -21.67 -25.29 -24.34
C LEU A 125 -20.29 -24.67 -24.57
N VAL A 126 -19.93 -24.61 -25.85
CA VAL A 126 -18.73 -23.94 -26.35
C VAL A 126 -19.19 -22.68 -27.05
N GLY A 127 -18.64 -21.55 -26.62
CA GLY A 127 -18.84 -20.25 -27.26
C GLY A 127 -17.56 -19.72 -27.88
N GLN A 128 -17.67 -18.52 -28.45
CA GLN A 128 -16.56 -17.81 -29.06
C GLN A 128 -16.62 -16.34 -28.68
N GLY A 129 -15.47 -15.73 -28.41
CA GLY A 129 -15.37 -14.31 -28.05
C GLY A 129 -15.84 -14.03 -26.62
N PHE A 130 -16.20 -12.77 -26.36
CA PHE A 130 -16.48 -12.25 -25.02
C PHE A 130 -17.51 -13.09 -24.23
N GLU A 131 -17.28 -13.21 -22.93
CA GLU A 131 -18.26 -13.67 -21.93
C GLU A 131 -17.88 -13.10 -20.56
N LEU A 132 -18.89 -12.59 -19.86
CA LEU A 132 -18.73 -12.03 -18.52
C LEU A 132 -18.10 -13.07 -17.57
N ASP A 133 -17.09 -12.64 -16.82
CA ASP A 133 -16.33 -13.47 -15.86
C ASP A 133 -15.66 -14.74 -16.43
N VAL A 134 -15.61 -14.90 -17.75
CA VAL A 134 -14.93 -16.02 -18.43
C VAL A 134 -13.85 -15.51 -19.38
N TYR A 135 -14.19 -14.61 -20.30
CA TYR A 135 -13.26 -14.07 -21.27
C TYR A 135 -13.58 -12.61 -21.61
N GLY A 136 -12.68 -11.72 -21.19
CA GLY A 136 -12.76 -10.30 -21.45
C GLY A 136 -11.54 -9.57 -20.91
N ALA A 137 -11.51 -8.26 -21.13
CA ALA A 137 -10.42 -7.41 -20.66
C ALA A 137 -10.30 -7.49 -19.13
N VAL A 138 -9.06 -7.60 -18.63
CA VAL A 138 -8.76 -7.54 -17.19
C VAL A 138 -7.77 -6.42 -16.91
N GLY A 139 -7.88 -5.80 -15.74
CA GLY A 139 -6.99 -4.73 -15.29
C GLY A 139 -5.65 -5.18 -14.72
N ALA A 140 -5.17 -6.38 -15.09
CA ALA A 140 -3.91 -6.96 -14.61
C ALA A 140 -2.76 -6.73 -15.63
N PRO A 141 -1.50 -6.59 -15.19
CA PRO A 141 -0.98 -6.76 -13.82
C PRO A 141 -1.29 -5.56 -12.90
N LYS A 142 -1.38 -5.83 -11.59
CA LYS A 142 -1.46 -4.79 -10.55
C LYS A 142 -0.08 -4.54 -9.92
N GLU A 143 0.93 -4.49 -10.76
CA GLU A 143 2.32 -4.23 -10.39
C GLU A 143 2.75 -2.94 -11.06
N SER A 144 3.57 -2.15 -10.38
CA SER A 144 4.01 -0.86 -10.89
C SER A 144 5.40 -0.56 -10.35
N PHE A 145 6.24 0.05 -11.19
CA PHE A 145 7.49 0.63 -10.72
C PHE A 145 7.17 1.95 -10.03
N VAL A 146 7.72 2.11 -8.83
CA VAL A 146 7.44 3.27 -7.98
C VAL A 146 8.73 3.84 -7.42
N LYS A 147 8.68 5.13 -7.09
CA LYS A 147 9.69 5.83 -6.31
C LYS A 147 9.17 6.05 -4.90
N PHE A 148 9.98 5.71 -3.91
CA PHE A 148 9.74 6.06 -2.51
C PHE A 148 10.51 7.33 -2.15
N THR A 149 9.86 8.25 -1.43
CA THR A 149 10.51 9.41 -0.81
C THR A 149 10.01 9.53 0.62
N LYS A 150 10.89 9.68 1.60
CA LYS A 150 10.48 9.93 2.99
C LYS A 150 9.61 11.19 3.06
N ALA A 151 8.47 11.09 3.73
CA ALA A 151 7.51 12.18 3.91
C ALA A 151 7.68 12.81 5.29
N GLU A 152 7.54 12.01 6.34
CA GLU A 152 7.61 12.43 7.74
C GLU A 152 8.00 11.23 8.61
N ASP A 153 8.38 11.53 9.85
CA ASP A 153 8.68 10.53 10.87
C ASP A 153 7.41 9.75 11.29
N GLY A 154 7.60 8.57 11.86
CA GLY A 154 6.52 7.65 12.19
C GLY A 154 5.76 7.93 13.48
N GLY A 155 6.32 8.77 14.36
CA GLY A 155 5.77 9.14 15.65
C GLY A 155 4.36 9.73 15.56
N GLU A 156 3.56 9.56 16.61
CA GLU A 156 2.18 10.05 16.63
C GLU A 156 2.10 11.59 16.63
N ASP A 157 3.11 12.24 17.22
CA ASP A 157 3.29 13.69 17.21
C ASP A 157 4.06 14.20 15.98
N GLY A 158 4.31 13.34 14.99
CA GLY A 158 5.08 13.67 13.78
C GLY A 158 6.60 13.70 13.98
N GLU A 159 7.09 13.35 15.16
CA GLU A 159 8.51 13.29 15.50
C GLU A 159 8.90 11.90 16.00
N GLY A 160 10.07 11.41 15.55
CA GLY A 160 10.65 10.19 16.09
C GLY A 160 9.96 8.90 15.65
N SER A 161 10.18 7.82 16.41
CA SER A 161 9.77 6.49 16.00
C SER A 161 8.30 6.22 16.31
N TRP A 162 7.66 5.45 15.45
CA TRP A 162 6.29 4.99 15.68
C TRP A 162 6.25 4.04 16.90
N TYR A 163 5.35 4.27 17.86
CA TYR A 163 5.28 3.51 19.12
C TYR A 163 5.33 1.97 18.94
N PRO A 164 4.59 1.34 18.01
CA PRO A 164 4.69 -0.09 17.70
C PRO A 164 6.03 -0.56 17.12
N ALA A 165 6.82 0.31 16.50
CA ALA A 165 8.17 -0.02 16.07
C ALA A 165 9.15 0.00 17.26
N GLU A 166 8.93 0.89 18.23
CA GLU A 166 9.74 1.00 19.46
C GLU A 166 9.57 -0.16 20.44
N GLN A 167 8.50 -0.96 20.31
CA GLN A 167 8.24 -2.07 21.22
C GLN A 167 9.30 -3.17 21.15
N GLY A 168 10.06 -3.24 20.05
CA GLY A 168 11.14 -4.21 19.88
C GLY A 168 10.64 -5.66 19.74
N TYR A 169 9.47 -5.82 19.12
CA TYR A 169 8.91 -7.11 18.73
C TYR A 169 9.05 -7.38 17.22
N ARG A 170 9.85 -6.58 16.52
CA ARG A 170 10.07 -6.71 15.08
C ARG A 170 11.47 -7.28 14.81
N PRO A 171 11.62 -8.06 13.72
CA PRO A 171 12.92 -8.54 13.30
C PRO A 171 13.93 -7.38 13.12
N GLY A 172 15.07 -7.46 13.81
CA GLY A 172 16.15 -6.47 13.75
C GLY A 172 16.04 -5.31 14.76
N SER A 173 14.97 -5.25 15.56
CA SER A 173 14.81 -4.26 16.64
C SER A 173 14.54 -4.89 18.00
N GLU A 174 14.90 -6.15 18.19
CA GLU A 174 14.51 -6.95 19.35
C GLU A 174 15.03 -6.37 20.67
N LYS A 175 14.11 -6.04 21.58
CA LYS A 175 14.47 -5.68 22.95
C LYS A 175 14.97 -6.92 23.70
N ARG A 176 15.72 -6.70 24.78
CA ARG A 176 16.27 -7.75 25.65
C ARG A 176 15.22 -8.77 26.11
N SER A 177 13.99 -8.34 26.35
CA SER A 177 12.87 -9.23 26.69
C SER A 177 12.54 -10.19 25.55
N MET A 178 12.49 -9.71 24.31
CA MET A 178 12.25 -10.54 23.12
C MET A 178 13.43 -11.51 22.88
N GLN A 179 14.67 -11.03 23.02
CA GLN A 179 15.87 -11.88 22.91
C GLN A 179 15.83 -13.01 23.95
N ARG A 180 15.55 -12.69 25.21
CA ARG A 180 15.38 -13.68 26.28
C ARG A 180 14.25 -14.68 25.98
N TYR A 181 13.17 -14.23 25.37
CA TYR A 181 12.07 -15.11 24.96
C TYR A 181 12.52 -16.10 23.87
N LEU A 182 13.22 -15.62 22.84
CA LEU A 182 13.76 -16.45 21.77
C LEU A 182 14.79 -17.48 22.29
N GLU A 183 15.53 -17.13 23.33
CA GLU A 183 16.48 -18.01 24.02
C GLU A 183 15.82 -19.02 24.98
N GLY A 184 14.49 -18.95 25.16
CA GLY A 184 13.76 -19.80 26.12
C GLY A 184 13.97 -19.41 27.59
N GLY A 185 14.54 -18.23 27.88
CA GLY A 185 14.95 -17.78 29.21
C GLY A 185 13.81 -17.43 30.18
N PHE A 186 12.54 -17.58 29.77
CA PHE A 186 11.37 -17.45 30.65
C PHE A 186 10.86 -18.81 31.18
N ILE A 187 11.45 -19.92 30.75
CA ILE A 187 11.12 -21.24 31.30
C ILE A 187 11.88 -21.41 32.62
N THR A 188 11.15 -21.56 33.72
CA THR A 188 11.71 -22.14 34.96
C THR A 188 11.57 -23.66 34.86
N THR A 189 12.66 -24.37 34.60
CA THR A 189 12.70 -25.82 34.79
C THR A 189 12.69 -26.10 36.29
N GLY A 190 11.54 -26.46 36.85
CA GLY A 190 11.44 -26.89 38.24
C GLY A 190 12.36 -28.11 38.45
N LYS A 191 13.24 -28.05 39.45
CA LYS A 191 13.89 -29.25 39.98
C LYS A 191 12.82 -30.03 40.74
N GLY A 192 12.40 -31.16 40.20
CA GLY A 192 11.85 -32.26 40.99
C GLY A 192 12.94 -32.91 41.82
#